data_AF-A0A2D9L951-F1
#
_entry.id   AF-A0A2D9L951-F1
#
_cell.length_a   1.000
_cell.length_b   1.000
_cell.length_c   1.000
_cell.angle_alpha   90.00
_cell.angle_beta   90.00
_cell.angle_gamma   90.00
#
_symmetry.space_group_name_H-M   'P 1'
#
loop_
_entity.id
_entity.type
_entity.pdbx_description
1 polymer ?
#
loop_
_entity_poly.entity_id
_entity_poly.type
_entity_poly.pdbx_seq_one_letter_code
_entity_poly.pdbx_strand_id
1 'polypeptide(L)' 'ALKSLPEELKAWSAPLPKEQWAKPSEALQRLNQQLTRAYERGLKFTQMGPVSEWQAGREGKQPLKRRTGRFQA' A
#
# COMPACT_ATOMS: atom_id res chain seq x y z
N ALA A 1 -15.58 -28.22 -24.29
CA ALA A 1 -14.18 -28.51 -23.92
C ALA A 1 -13.47 -27.19 -23.65
N LEU A 2 -12.85 -27.03 -22.48
CA LEU A 2 -12.09 -25.83 -22.14
C LEU A 2 -10.90 -25.75 -23.10
N LYS A 3 -10.85 -24.69 -23.92
CA LYS A 3 -9.75 -24.42 -24.84
C LYS A 3 -8.48 -24.33 -24.00
N SER A 4 -7.56 -25.29 -24.19
CA SER A 4 -6.25 -25.29 -23.55
C SER A 4 -5.56 -23.96 -23.83
N LEU A 5 -5.03 -23.33 -22.77
CA LEU A 5 -4.25 -22.11 -22.93
C LEU A 5 -3.10 -22.36 -23.91
N PRO A 6 -2.85 -21.45 -24.87
CA PRO A 6 -1.68 -21.49 -25.73
C PRO A 6 -0.42 -21.74 -24.91
N GLU A 7 0.47 -22.63 -25.38
CA GLU A 7 1.75 -22.91 -24.72
C GLU A 7 2.59 -21.64 -24.50
N GLU A 8 2.45 -20.67 -25.40
CA GLU A 8 3.10 -19.36 -25.31
C GLU A 8 2.63 -18.55 -24.08
N LEU A 9 1.35 -18.61 -23.72
CA LEU A 9 0.84 -17.97 -22.50
C LEU A 9 1.33 -18.70 -21.24
N LYS A 10 1.50 -20.03 -21.29
CA LYS A 10 2.08 -20.77 -20.17
C LYS A 10 3.53 -20.34 -19.92
N ALA A 11 4.31 -20.14 -20.98
CA ALA A 11 5.69 -19.65 -20.89
C ALA A 11 5.77 -18.25 -20.27
N TRP A 12 4.85 -17.34 -20.62
CA TRP A 12 4.81 -15.99 -20.03
C TRP A 12 4.29 -15.95 -18.60
N SER A 13 3.52 -16.98 -18.19
CA SER A 13 3.04 -17.12 -16.82
C SER A 13 4.06 -17.76 -15.87
N ALA A 14 5.19 -18.25 -16.40
CA ALA A 14 6.22 -18.86 -15.58
C ALA A 14 6.83 -17.81 -14.64
N PRO A 15 6.91 -18.08 -13.32
CA PRO A 15 7.54 -17.16 -12.40
C PRO A 15 9.02 -17.01 -12.75
N LEU A 16 9.54 -15.79 -12.63
CA LEU A 16 10.97 -15.54 -12.77
C LEU A 16 11.75 -16.36 -11.72
N PRO A 17 12.93 -16.88 -12.06
CA PRO A 17 13.83 -17.50 -11.09
C PRO A 17 14.10 -16.54 -9.92
N LYS A 18 14.20 -17.08 -8.70
CA LYS A 18 14.35 -16.27 -7.47
C LYS A 18 15.63 -15.44 -7.49
N GLU A 19 16.65 -15.94 -8.17
CA GLU A 19 17.95 -15.28 -8.36
C GLU A 19 17.83 -14.00 -9.20
N GLN A 20 16.79 -13.90 -10.04
CA GLN A 20 16.50 -12.72 -10.86
C GLN A 20 15.55 -11.74 -10.17
N TRP A 21 15.09 -12.04 -8.95
CA TRP A 21 14.23 -11.12 -8.22
C TRP A 21 15.05 -9.92 -7.76
N ALA A 22 14.55 -8.72 -8.08
CA ALA A 22 15.16 -7.50 -7.61
C ALA A 22 15.17 -7.46 -6.08
N LYS A 23 16.32 -7.13 -5.49
CA LYS A 23 16.41 -6.90 -4.05
C LYS A 23 15.53 -5.69 -3.69
N PRO A 24 14.75 -5.75 -2.59
CA PRO A 24 13.93 -4.62 -2.17
C PRO A 24 14.83 -3.43 -1.84
N SER A 25 14.49 -2.26 -2.38
CA SER A 25 15.20 -1.02 -2.07
C SER A 25 15.12 -0.69 -0.58
N GLU A 26 16.08 0.07 -0.07
CA GLU A 26 16.11 0.46 1.33
C GLU A 26 14.84 1.23 1.75
N ALA A 27 14.32 2.07 0.86
CA ALA A 27 13.06 2.78 1.07
C ALA A 27 11.89 1.80 1.29
N LEU A 28 11.82 0.74 0.49
CA LEU A 28 10.79 -0.30 0.64
C LEU A 28 10.92 -1.05 1.97
N GLN A 29 12.15 -1.36 2.38
CA GLN A 29 12.40 -2.04 3.65
C GLN A 29 11.95 -1.19 4.85
N ARG A 30 12.24 0.11 4.83
CA ARG A 30 11.80 1.06 5.88
C ARG A 30 10.27 1.14 5.97
N LEU A 31 9.58 1.21 4.83
CA LEU A 31 8.10 1.21 4.79
C LEU A 31 7.53 -0.09 5.35
N ASN A 32 8.11 -1.23 4.98
CA ASN A 32 7.66 -2.52 5.48
C ASN A 32 7.77 -2.59 7.02
N GLN A 33 8.88 -2.10 7.60
CA GLN A 33 9.04 -2.02 9.06
C GLN A 33 7.99 -1.12 9.72
N GLN A 34 7.63 0.01 9.11
CA GLN A 34 6.57 0.87 9.63
C GLN A 34 5.21 0.18 9.62
N LEU A 35 4.91 -0.58 8.56
CA LEU A 35 3.68 -1.36 8.45
C LEU A 35 3.60 -2.47 9.49
N THR A 36 4.68 -3.23 9.68
CA THR A 36 4.76 -4.25 10.73
C THR A 36 4.40 -3.65 12.08
N ARG A 37 5.00 -2.50 12.44
CA ARG A 37 4.70 -1.80 13.70
C ARG A 37 3.26 -1.29 13.78
N ALA A 38 2.64 -0.92 12.67
CA ALA A 38 1.24 -0.50 12.65
C ALA A 38 0.30 -1.69 12.86
N TYR A 39 0.57 -2.82 12.20
CA TYR A 39 -0.20 -4.05 12.36
C TYR A 39 -0.08 -4.63 13.77
N GLU A 40 1.11 -4.61 14.37
CA GLU A 40 1.33 -4.99 15.77
C GLU A 40 0.47 -4.16 16.74
N ARG A 41 0.20 -2.89 16.40
CA ARG A 41 -0.68 -1.99 17.17
C ARG A 41 -2.16 -2.22 16.89
N GLY A 42 -2.52 -3.22 16.08
CA GLY A 42 -3.89 -3.54 15.71
C GLY A 42 -4.50 -2.63 14.65
N LEU A 43 -3.72 -1.72 14.05
CA LEU A 43 -4.18 -0.90 12.93
C LEU A 43 -4.35 -1.78 11.69
N LYS A 44 -5.51 -1.72 11.05
CA LYS A 44 -5.77 -2.46 9.80
C LYS A 44 -5.50 -1.57 8.59
N PHE A 45 -5.18 -2.19 7.45
CA PHE A 45 -4.95 -1.46 6.20
C PHE A 45 -6.15 -0.57 5.79
N THR A 46 -7.37 -0.97 6.13
CA THR A 46 -8.60 -0.19 5.91
C THR A 46 -8.64 1.12 6.69
N GLN A 47 -7.86 1.24 7.76
CA GLN A 47 -7.80 2.40 8.64
C GLN A 47 -6.55 3.28 8.39
N MET A 48 -5.63 2.82 7.54
CA MET A 48 -4.34 3.47 7.31
C MET A 48 -4.35 4.46 6.12
N GLY A 49 -5.45 4.58 5.38
CA GLY A 49 -5.55 5.47 4.21
C GLY A 49 -4.84 4.94 2.96
N PRO A 50 -4.78 5.72 1.86
CA PRO A 50 -4.11 5.34 0.62
C PRO A 50 -2.61 5.08 0.81
N VAL A 51 -2.07 4.04 0.15
CA VAL A 51 -0.64 3.66 0.25
C VAL A 51 0.32 4.78 -0.14
N SER A 52 -0.07 5.67 -1.06
CA SER A 52 0.72 6.85 -1.45
C SER A 52 0.96 7.79 -0.27
N GLU A 53 0.05 7.85 0.71
CA GLU A 53 0.17 8.67 1.90
C GLU A 53 1.09 8.03 2.96
N TRP A 54 1.48 6.76 2.81
CA TRP A 54 2.39 6.09 3.74
C TRP A 54 3.85 6.48 3.51
N GLN A 55 4.19 6.95 2.31
CA GLN A 55 5.55 7.40 1.95
C GLN A 55 5.82 8.83 2.42
N ALA A 56 4.80 9.68 2.39
CA ALA A 56 4.85 11.01 2.99
C ALA A 56 4.71 10.83 4.50
N GLY A 57 5.86 10.74 5.19
CA GLY A 57 5.89 10.71 6.66
C GLY A 57 4.87 11.70 7.20
N ARG A 58 3.93 11.20 8.02
CA ARG A 58 2.71 11.91 8.45
C ARG A 58 2.98 13.36 8.88
N GLU A 59 3.04 14.27 7.93
CA GLU A 59 2.89 15.69 8.17
C GLU A 59 1.39 15.87 8.39
N GLY A 60 1.06 16.08 9.67
CA GLY A 60 -0.31 16.15 10.14
C GLY A 60 -1.12 17.12 9.31
N LYS A 61 -2.00 16.59 8.45
CA LYS A 61 -3.15 17.35 7.98
C LYS A 61 -4.11 17.42 9.16
N GLN A 62 -3.88 18.43 10.00
CA GLN A 62 -4.81 18.93 10.99
C GLN A 62 -6.20 18.97 10.36
N PRO A 63 -7.24 18.35 10.96
CA PRO A 63 -8.58 18.52 10.45
C PRO A 63 -8.93 20.02 10.54
N LEU A 64 -9.16 20.62 9.38
CA LEU A 64 -9.61 22.00 9.21
C LEU A 64 -10.77 22.25 10.18
N LYS A 65 -10.53 23.07 11.22
CA LYS A 65 -11.55 23.49 12.18
C LYS A 65 -12.76 23.99 11.38
N ARG A 66 -13.84 23.22 11.43
CA ARG A 66 -15.14 23.65 10.90
C ARG A 66 -15.55 24.85 11.72
N ARG A 67 -15.40 26.04 11.14
CA ARG A 67 -15.84 27.29 11.75
C ARG A 67 -17.36 27.23 11.77
N THR A 68 -17.94 26.85 12.90
CA THR A 68 -19.38 26.82 13.11
C THR A 68 -19.89 28.25 12.99
N GLY A 69 -20.35 28.61 11.79
CA GLY A 69 -21.08 29.84 11.53
C GLY A 69 -22.43 29.75 12.22
N ARG A 70 -22.57 30.50 13.30
CA ARG A 70 -23.84 30.70 14.00
C ARG A 70 -24.74 31.49 13.06
N PHE A 71 -25.71 30.83 12.44
CA PHE A 71 -26.83 31.53 11.80
C PHE A 71 -27.60 32.27 12.90
N GLN A 72 -27.65 33.60 12.83
CA GLN A 72 -28.68 34.37 13.52
C GLN A 72 -29.80 34.62 12.51
N ALA A 73 -31.02 34.37 12.97
CA ALA A 73 -32.27 34.56 12.25
C ALA A 73 -32.68 36.03 12.21
#